data_AF-A0A820N6P4-F1
#
_entry.id   AF-A0A820N6P4-F1
#
_cell.length_a   1.000
_cell.length_b   1.000
_cell.length_c   1.000
_cell.angle_alpha   90.00
_cell.angle_beta   90.00
_cell.angle_gamma   90.00
#
_symmetry.space_group_name_H-M   'P 1'
#
loop_
_entity.id
_entity.type
_entity.pdbx_description
1 polymer ?
#
loop_
_entity_poly.entity_id
_entity_poly.type
_entity_poly.pdbx_seq_one_letter_code
_entity_poly.pdbx_strand_id
1 'polypeptide(L)'
;MNNTPVQWKNTESKNQKHHFLLPSPNCRALIVGESGCGKTTLLFRLLLQPDWLDYENLFVFGKSLHQPEYKLLKCGFDMGYSKADILNLFKNGSGDIDNFIEKLPKKG
;
A
#
# COMPACT_ATOMS: atom_id res chain seq x y z
N MET A 1 -9.66 40.71 -17.55
CA MET A 1 -9.70 39.35 -16.96
C MET A 1 -8.51 39.26 -16.03
N ASN A 2 -8.73 39.10 -14.73
CA ASN A 2 -7.65 39.11 -13.75
C ASN A 2 -7.03 37.70 -13.72
N ASN A 3 -5.77 37.59 -14.16
CA ASN A 3 -5.00 36.35 -14.20
C ASN A 3 -4.40 35.98 -12.84
N THR A 4 -5.20 36.07 -11.77
CA THR A 4 -4.71 35.65 -10.44
C THR A 4 -4.56 34.13 -10.45
N PRO A 5 -3.36 33.56 -10.25
CA PRO A 5 -3.19 32.13 -10.18
C PRO A 5 -4.05 31.57 -9.05
N VAL A 6 -4.79 30.49 -9.32
CA VAL A 6 -5.54 29.78 -8.29
C VAL A 6 -4.53 29.22 -7.28
N GLN A 7 -4.45 29.87 -6.12
CA GLN A 7 -3.65 29.43 -5.00
C GLN A 7 -4.44 28.37 -4.24
N TRP A 8 -4.13 27.09 -4.46
CA TRP A 8 -4.61 26.01 -3.60
C TRP A 8 -3.92 26.17 -2.25
N LYS A 9 -4.60 26.80 -1.30
CA LYS A 9 -4.13 26.81 0.09
C LYS A 9 -4.11 25.37 0.59
N ASN A 10 -2.96 24.71 0.49
CA ASN A 10 -2.61 23.68 1.45
C ASN A 10 -2.49 24.40 2.79
N THR A 11 -3.60 24.56 3.50
CA THR A 11 -3.53 24.74 4.95
C THR A 11 -2.66 23.61 5.44
N GLU A 12 -1.46 23.92 5.91
CA GLU A 12 -0.59 22.97 6.60
C GLU A 12 -1.45 22.32 7.69
N SER A 13 -1.96 21.13 7.39
CA SER A 13 -2.62 20.32 8.38
C SER A 13 -1.47 19.89 9.28
N LYS A 14 -1.43 20.44 10.50
CA LYS A 14 -0.40 20.13 11.50
C LYS A 14 -0.31 18.63 11.87
N ASN A 15 -1.12 17.77 11.24
CA ASN A 15 -1.19 16.32 11.38
C ASN A 15 -1.19 15.63 10.01
N GLN A 16 -0.19 15.88 9.16
CA GLN A 16 -0.04 15.14 7.90
C GLN A 16 0.44 13.71 8.22
N LYS A 17 -0.48 12.74 8.24
CA LYS A 17 -0.20 11.33 8.56
C LYS A 17 0.43 10.56 7.38
N HIS A 18 0.01 10.90 6.17
CA HIS A 18 0.54 10.30 4.95
C HIS A 18 1.72 11.12 4.41
N HIS A 19 2.44 10.57 3.43
CA HIS A 19 3.52 11.30 2.76
C HIS A 19 3.04 12.66 2.23
N PHE A 20 3.91 13.67 2.26
CA PHE A 20 3.51 15.05 1.97
C PHE A 20 2.98 15.29 0.55
N LEU A 21 3.31 14.37 -0.37
CA LEU A 21 2.83 14.37 -1.75
C LEU A 21 1.38 13.88 -1.91
N LEU A 22 0.81 13.24 -0.88
CA LEU A 22 -0.57 12.77 -0.91
C LEU A 22 -1.53 13.84 -0.37
N PRO A 23 -2.76 13.92 -0.93
CA PRO A 23 -3.80 14.79 -0.41
C PRO A 23 -4.07 14.53 1.08
N SER A 24 -4.24 15.61 1.85
CA SER A 24 -4.48 15.59 3.30
C SER A 24 -5.80 16.29 3.63
N PRO A 25 -6.51 15.88 4.72
CA PRO A 25 -6.19 14.80 5.65
C PRO A 25 -6.59 13.41 5.15
N ASN A 26 -7.53 13.34 4.20
CA ASN A 26 -8.06 12.10 3.66
C ASN A 26 -7.83 12.07 2.15
N CYS A 27 -7.45 10.92 1.61
CA CYS A 27 -7.26 10.72 0.18
C CYS A 27 -8.23 9.65 -0.34
N ARG A 28 -8.80 9.89 -1.51
CA ARG A 28 -9.43 8.85 -2.34
C ARG A 28 -8.68 8.81 -3.65
N ALA A 29 -8.12 7.65 -3.97
CA ALA A 29 -7.33 7.45 -5.17
C ALA A 29 -7.98 6.38 -6.05
N LEU A 30 -7.87 6.57 -7.36
CA LEU A 30 -8.27 5.61 -8.38
C LEU A 30 -7.05 5.32 -9.25
N ILE A 31 -6.60 4.06 -9.27
CA ILE A 31 -5.46 3.61 -10.08
C ILE A 31 -6.02 2.85 -11.30
N VAL A 32 -5.81 3.39 -12.50
CA VAL A 32 -6.36 2.84 -13.76
C VAL A 32 -5.27 2.73 -14.80
N GLY A 33 -5.36 1.70 -15.64
CA GLY A 33 -4.42 1.40 -16.71
C GLY A 33 -4.62 -0.03 -17.22
N GLU A 34 -4.00 -0.34 -18.36
CA GLU A 34 -4.09 -1.66 -19.02
C GLU A 34 -3.66 -2.82 -18.12
N SER A 35 -4.08 -4.05 -18.46
CA SER A 35 -3.65 -5.24 -17.72
C SER A 35 -2.11 -5.34 -17.72
N GLY A 36 -1.52 -5.72 -16.58
CA GLY A 36 -0.06 -5.83 -16.45
C GLY A 36 0.73 -4.52 -16.29
N CYS A 37 0.10 -3.33 -16.31
CA CYS A 37 0.82 -2.05 -16.18
C CYS A 37 1.36 -1.73 -14.76
N GLY A 38 1.31 -2.69 -13.83
CA GLY A 38 1.87 -2.52 -12.48
C GLY A 38 0.95 -1.86 -11.46
N LYS A 39 -0.37 -1.75 -11.69
CA LYS A 39 -1.33 -1.18 -10.73
C LYS A 39 -1.26 -1.82 -9.35
N THR A 40 -1.30 -3.15 -9.31
CA THR A 40 -1.20 -3.91 -8.06
C THR A 40 0.13 -3.66 -7.38
N THR A 41 1.25 -3.72 -8.13
CA THR A 41 2.58 -3.42 -7.60
C THR A 41 2.69 -2.01 -7.02
N LEU A 42 2.11 -1.00 -7.68
CA LEU A 42 2.06 0.38 -7.20
C LEU A 42 1.25 0.47 -5.89
N LEU A 43 0.06 -0.12 -5.87
CA LEU A 43 -0.79 -0.14 -4.67
C LEU A 43 -0.06 -0.80 -3.49
N PHE A 44 0.60 -1.92 -3.73
CA PHE A 44 1.39 -2.62 -2.71
C PHE A 44 2.53 -1.77 -2.17
N ARG A 45 3.26 -1.07 -3.05
CA ARG A 45 4.30 -0.15 -2.62
C ARG A 45 3.74 1.00 -1.80
N LEU A 46 2.59 1.57 -2.16
CA LEU A 46 1.93 2.61 -1.37
C LEU A 46 1.55 2.13 0.03
N LEU A 47 1.05 0.91 0.15
CA LEU A 47 0.64 0.33 1.44
C LEU A 47 1.83 -0.02 2.35
N LEU A 48 2.91 -0.54 1.75
CA LEU A 48 4.02 -1.15 2.50
C LEU A 48 5.26 -0.26 2.65
N GLN A 49 5.40 0.81 1.85
CA GLN A 49 6.49 1.77 2.07
C GLN A 49 6.24 2.53 3.38
N PRO A 50 7.24 2.59 4.28
CA PRO A 50 7.17 3.43 5.46
C PRO A 50 6.84 4.87 5.09
N ASP A 51 6.00 5.52 5.89
CA ASP A 51 5.61 6.94 5.76
C ASP A 51 4.89 7.31 4.45
N TRP A 52 4.52 6.34 3.61
CA TRP A 52 3.76 6.59 2.38
C TRP A 52 2.27 6.69 2.66
N LEU A 53 1.63 5.55 2.87
CA LEU A 53 0.25 5.47 3.31
C LEU A 53 0.21 4.97 4.76
N ASP A 54 0.02 5.90 5.69
CA ASP A 54 -0.18 5.54 7.09
C ASP A 54 -1.63 5.09 7.36
N TYR A 55 -1.79 3.99 8.10
CA TYR A 55 -3.09 3.39 8.42
C TYR A 55 -2.95 2.44 9.62
N GLU A 56 -3.96 2.46 10.48
CA GLU A 56 -4.11 1.49 11.58
C GLU A 56 -4.87 0.25 11.12
N ASN A 57 -5.89 0.43 10.28
CA ASN A 57 -6.76 -0.63 9.78
C ASN A 57 -6.75 -0.64 8.25
N LEU A 58 -6.60 -1.82 7.66
CA LEU A 58 -6.65 -2.03 6.20
C LEU A 58 -7.78 -2.98 5.84
N PHE A 59 -8.72 -2.49 5.04
CA PHE A 59 -9.81 -3.29 4.48
C PHE A 59 -9.59 -3.49 2.99
N VAL A 60 -9.54 -4.74 2.55
CA VAL A 60 -9.34 -5.09 1.13
C VAL A 60 -10.58 -5.82 0.62
N PHE A 61 -11.19 -5.26 -0.43
CA PHE A 61 -12.35 -5.84 -1.10
C PHE A 61 -12.00 -6.09 -2.56
N GLY A 62 -12.35 -7.25 -3.09
CA GLY A 62 -12.10 -7.55 -4.49
C GLY A 62 -12.59 -8.93 -4.89
N LYS A 63 -12.75 -9.13 -6.21
CA LYS A 63 -13.12 -10.43 -6.78
C LYS A 63 -11.94 -11.43 -6.82
N SER A 64 -10.71 -10.93 -6.74
CA SER A 64 -9.49 -11.72 -6.98
C SER A 64 -8.53 -11.68 -5.78
N LEU A 65 -9.06 -11.87 -4.56
CA LEU A 65 -8.25 -11.97 -3.34
C LEU A 65 -7.31 -13.19 -3.32
N HIS A 66 -7.45 -14.10 -4.29
CA HIS A 66 -6.57 -15.26 -4.47
C HIS A 66 -5.22 -14.92 -5.11
N GLN A 67 -5.03 -13.69 -5.60
CA GLN A 67 -3.75 -13.31 -6.20
C GLN A 67 -2.62 -13.38 -5.13
N PRO A 68 -1.43 -13.85 -5.51
CA PRO A 68 -0.29 -14.07 -4.59
C PRO A 68 0.02 -12.87 -3.70
N GLU A 69 -0.07 -11.67 -4.26
CA GLU A 69 0.25 -10.43 -3.57
C GLU A 69 -0.69 -10.22 -2.38
N TYR A 70 -2.00 -10.41 -2.57
CA TYR A 70 -2.99 -10.25 -1.50
C TYR A 70 -2.89 -11.36 -0.45
N LYS A 71 -2.55 -12.59 -0.85
CA LYS A 71 -2.28 -13.69 0.09
C LYS A 71 -1.10 -13.35 1.00
N LEU A 72 0.01 -12.87 0.43
CA LEU A 72 1.20 -12.49 1.18
C LEU A 72 0.91 -11.30 2.11
N LEU A 73 0.15 -10.31 1.63
CA LEU A 73 -0.24 -9.14 2.44
C LEU A 73 -1.02 -9.56 3.68
N LYS A 74 -2.07 -10.37 3.47
CA LYS A 74 -2.92 -10.87 4.54
C LYS A 74 -2.10 -11.71 5.53
N CYS A 75 -1.33 -12.67 5.02
CA CYS A 75 -0.51 -13.54 5.86
C CYS A 75 0.52 -12.75 6.68
N GLY A 76 1.20 -11.78 6.06
CA GLY A 76 2.18 -10.94 6.73
C GLY A 76 1.56 -10.17 7.90
N PHE A 77 0.42 -9.52 7.69
CA PHE A 77 -0.27 -8.80 8.76
C PHE A 77 -0.81 -9.74 9.85
N ASP A 78 -1.43 -10.87 9.48
CA ASP A 78 -1.95 -11.86 10.43
C ASP A 78 -0.84 -12.46 11.31
N MET A 79 0.39 -12.55 10.79
CA MET A 79 1.58 -13.03 11.50
C MET A 79 2.37 -11.90 12.21
N GLY A 80 1.84 -10.68 12.27
CA GLY A 80 2.47 -9.57 12.98
C GLY A 80 3.74 -8.98 12.32
N TYR A 81 3.95 -9.23 11.03
CA TYR A 81 5.06 -8.62 10.31
C TYR A 81 4.88 -7.12 10.14
N SER A 82 6.00 -6.38 10.21
CA SER A 82 6.00 -4.95 9.89
C SER A 82 5.81 -4.72 8.39
N LYS A 83 5.33 -3.52 8.01
CA LYS A 83 5.22 -3.11 6.58
C LYS A 83 6.52 -3.33 5.81
N ALA A 84 7.66 -3.00 6.42
CA ALA A 84 9.00 -3.18 5.84
C ALA A 84 9.36 -4.66 5.65
N ASP A 85 9.04 -5.52 6.63
CA ASP A 85 9.27 -6.95 6.49
C ASP A 85 8.45 -7.54 5.35
N ILE A 86 7.15 -7.23 5.27
CA ILE A 86 6.26 -7.71 4.19
C ILE A 86 6.77 -7.22 2.84
N LEU A 87 7.25 -5.98 2.74
CA LEU A 87 7.86 -5.46 1.51
C LEU A 87 9.13 -6.23 1.11
N ASN A 88 9.95 -6.62 2.09
CA ASN A 88 11.15 -7.43 1.82
C ASN A 88 10.77 -8.84 1.37
N LEU A 89 9.74 -9.45 1.96
CA LEU A 89 9.19 -10.71 1.49
C LEU A 89 8.69 -10.60 0.04
N PHE A 90 8.05 -9.48 -0.32
CA PHE A 90 7.60 -9.23 -1.69
C PHE A 90 8.74 -9.11 -2.70
N LYS A 91 9.86 -8.47 -2.31
CA LYS A 91 11.03 -8.29 -3.18
C LYS A 91 11.83 -9.58 -3.37
N ASN A 92 11.88 -10.42 -2.34
CA ASN A 92 12.73 -11.61 -2.30
C ASN A 92 11.95 -12.91 -2.56
N GLY A 93 10.63 -12.85 -2.51
CA GLY A 93 9.75 -13.98 -2.75
C GLY A 93 9.78 -14.39 -4.22
N SER A 94 10.19 -15.62 -4.47
CA SER A 94 10.18 -16.22 -5.81
C SER A 94 9.62 -17.64 -5.73
N GLY A 95 8.84 -18.04 -6.73
CA GLY A 95 8.25 -19.37 -6.82
C GLY A 95 6.79 -19.43 -6.35
N ASP A 96 6.36 -20.61 -5.94
CA ASP A 96 4.99 -20.86 -5.49
C ASP A 96 4.72 -20.14 -4.16
N ILE A 97 3.73 -19.25 -4.17
CA ILE A 97 3.44 -18.38 -3.03
C ILE A 97 2.89 -19.14 -1.83
N ASP A 98 2.14 -20.22 -2.04
CA ASP A 98 1.51 -20.96 -0.96
C ASP A 98 2.60 -21.74 -0.19
N ASN A 99 3.51 -22.40 -0.91
CA ASN A 99 4.70 -23.03 -0.34
C ASN A 99 5.64 -22.03 0.37
N PHE A 100 5.76 -20.82 -0.18
CA PHE A 100 6.57 -19.77 0.43
C PHE A 100 5.96 -19.30 1.75
N ILE A 101 4.65 -19.05 1.76
CA ILE A 101 3.89 -18.62 2.94
C ILE A 101 3.96 -19.67 4.06
N GLU A 102 3.83 -20.96 3.75
CA GLU A 102 3.91 -22.04 4.74
C GLU A 102 5.26 -22.09 5.48
N LYS A 103 6.33 -21.64 4.83
CA LYS A 103 7.69 -21.63 5.38
C LYS A 103 8.04 -20.36 6.14
N LEU A 104 7.15 -19.37 6.17
CA LEU A 104 7.41 -18.11 6.89
C LEU A 104 7.45 -18.37 8.40
N PRO A 105 8.47 -17.84 9.10
CA PRO A 105 8.53 -17.95 10.55
C PRO A 105 7.36 -17.15 11.16
N LYS A 106 6.68 -17.72 12.16
CA LYS A 106 5.66 -16.98 12.91
C LYS A 106 6.36 -16.01 13.85
N LYS A 107 6.20 -14.69 13.65
CA LYS A 107 6.54 -13.72 14.69
C LYS A 107 5.39 -13.76 15.71
N GLY A 108 5.72 -14.14 16.94
CA GLY A 108 4.78 -14.21 18.07
C GLY A 108 4.39 -12.83 18.56
#